data_AF-F0QV51-F1
#
_entry.id   AF-F0QV51-F1
#
_cell.length_a   1.000
_cell.length_b   1.000
_cell.length_c   1.000
_cell.angle_alpha   90.00
_cell.angle_beta   90.00
_cell.angle_gamma   90.00
#
_symmetry.space_group_name_H-M   'P 1'
#
loop_
_entity.id
_entity.type
_entity.pdbx_description
1 polymer ?
#
loop_
_entity_poly.entity_id
_entity_poly.type
_entity_poly.pdbx_seq_one_letter_code
_entity_poly.pdbx_strand_id
1 'polypeptide(L)'
;MIDMSVSVRFRVWVEVGGRHVIGPGGYEILKAVDEVGSISGAARKLSMSYRFIWNYIDRMEKTLGIKLVDAWKGGRGRGGAKLTPEGQALLQYYEEILKEMNEIANKWTQQLTERLKNMGEEGQ
;
A
#
# COMPACT_ATOMS: atom_id res chain seq x y z
N MET A 1 -12.85 18.98 28.33
CA MET A 1 -11.42 18.87 27.98
C MET A 1 -11.32 18.72 26.49
N ILE A 2 -10.48 19.52 25.83
CA ILE A 2 -10.15 19.32 24.41
C ILE A 2 -9.28 18.06 24.34
N ASP A 3 -9.61 17.14 23.44
CA ASP A 3 -8.75 16.00 23.15
C ASP A 3 -7.44 16.53 22.52
N MET A 4 -6.34 16.45 23.28
CA MET A 4 -5.00 16.85 22.84
C MET A 4 -4.23 15.68 22.22
N SER A 5 -4.91 14.62 21.77
CA SER A 5 -4.25 13.51 21.09
C SER A 5 -3.58 13.99 19.79
N VAL A 6 -2.25 13.96 19.78
CA VAL A 6 -1.46 14.27 18.59
C VAL A 6 -1.28 13.01 17.77
N SER A 7 -1.44 13.13 16.45
CA SER A 7 -1.07 12.07 15.52
C SER A 7 -0.47 12.68 14.26
N VAL A 8 0.70 12.19 13.86
CA VAL A 8 1.29 12.51 12.55
C VAL A 8 0.88 11.43 11.57
N ARG A 9 0.24 11.84 10.48
CA ARG A 9 -0.24 10.93 9.42
C ARG A 9 0.43 11.28 8.10
N PHE A 10 0.66 10.27 7.27
CA PHE A 10 1.27 10.40 5.96
C PHE A 10 0.63 9.45 4.95
N ARG A 11 0.88 9.71 3.67
CA ARG A 11 0.52 8.82 2.57
C ARG A 11 1.67 8.78 1.57
N VAL A 12 2.09 7.58 1.19
CA VAL A 12 3.20 7.37 0.24
C VAL A 12 2.65 6.84 -1.08
N TRP A 13 3.24 7.30 -2.19
CA TRP A 13 3.12 6.65 -3.49
C TRP A 13 4.45 6.75 -4.23
N VAL A 14 4.65 5.84 -5.18
CA VAL A 14 5.85 5.72 -6.01
C VAL A 14 5.49 6.05 -7.45
N GLU A 15 6.33 6.86 -8.08
CA GLU A 15 6.21 7.23 -9.48
C GLU A 15 7.48 6.86 -10.26
N VAL A 16 7.31 6.55 -11.55
CA VAL A 16 8.41 6.36 -12.49
C VAL A 16 8.18 7.30 -13.68
N GLY A 17 9.07 8.28 -13.85
CA GLY A 17 8.93 9.31 -14.87
C GLY A 17 7.66 10.15 -14.72
N GLY A 18 7.28 10.48 -13.48
CA GLY A 18 6.06 11.24 -13.16
C GLY A 18 4.76 10.48 -13.34
N ARG A 19 4.81 9.15 -13.54
CA ARG A 19 3.64 8.29 -13.68
C ARG A 19 3.48 7.44 -12.44
N HIS A 20 2.28 7.45 -11.87
CA HIS A 20 1.92 6.61 -10.72
C HIS A 20 2.16 5.13 -11.00
N VAL A 21 2.90 4.48 -10.10
CA VAL A 21 3.11 3.03 -10.07
C VAL A 21 2.31 2.43 -8.93
N ILE A 22 2.69 2.68 -7.69
CA ILE A 22 2.09 2.03 -6.53
C ILE A 22 1.83 3.05 -5.41
N GLY A 23 0.74 2.86 -4.71
CA GLY A 23 0.39 3.56 -3.47
C GLY A 23 -0.41 2.62 -2.59
N PRO A 24 -1.16 3.10 -1.57
CA PRO A 24 -1.80 2.22 -0.60
C PRO A 24 -2.73 1.18 -1.23
N GLY A 25 -3.58 1.60 -2.18
CA GLY A 25 -4.48 0.68 -2.87
C GLY A 25 -3.78 -0.30 -3.81
N GLY A 26 -2.66 0.10 -4.43
CA GLY A 26 -1.87 -0.81 -5.27
C GLY A 26 -1.16 -1.88 -4.45
N TYR A 27 -0.63 -1.48 -3.28
CA TYR A 27 -0.08 -2.38 -2.29
C TYR A 27 -1.12 -3.38 -1.79
N GLU A 28 -2.31 -2.93 -1.38
CA GLU A 28 -3.40 -3.80 -0.95
C GLU A 28 -3.80 -4.80 -2.04
N ILE A 29 -3.83 -4.36 -3.30
CA ILE A 29 -4.13 -5.23 -4.44
C ILE A 29 -3.07 -6.32 -4.61
N LEU A 30 -1.78 -5.97 -4.67
CA LEU A 30 -0.71 -6.95 -4.88
C LEU A 30 -0.63 -7.92 -3.69
N LYS A 31 -0.73 -7.40 -2.47
CA LYS A 31 -0.77 -8.22 -1.25
C LYS A 31 -1.95 -9.18 -1.25
N ALA A 32 -3.15 -8.71 -1.60
CA ALA A 32 -4.33 -9.57 -1.66
C ALA A 32 -4.18 -10.65 -2.73
N VAL A 33 -3.61 -10.34 -3.90
CA VAL A 33 -3.31 -11.34 -4.94
C VAL A 33 -2.36 -12.41 -4.41
N ASP A 34 -1.30 -12.01 -3.70
CA ASP A 34 -0.33 -12.94 -3.12
C ASP A 34 -0.95 -13.86 -2.08
N GLU A 35 -1.75 -13.29 -1.16
CA GLU A 35 -2.38 -14.03 -0.06
C GLU A 35 -3.45 -15.04 -0.53
N VAL A 36 -4.21 -14.70 -1.58
CA VAL A 36 -5.36 -15.51 -2.02
C VAL A 36 -5.11 -16.30 -3.31
N GLY A 37 -3.97 -16.09 -3.97
CA GLY A 37 -3.56 -16.82 -5.18
C GLY A 37 -4.45 -16.61 -6.40
N SER A 38 -5.25 -15.54 -6.47
CA SER A 38 -6.06 -15.22 -7.64
C SER A 38 -6.56 -13.76 -7.67
N ILE A 39 -6.66 -13.17 -8.87
CA ILE A 39 -7.23 -11.82 -9.04
C ILE A 39 -8.72 -11.78 -8.63
N SER A 40 -9.48 -12.85 -8.90
CA SER A 40 -10.89 -12.93 -8.48
C SER A 40 -11.04 -13.03 -6.96
N GLY A 41 -10.12 -13.75 -6.28
CA GLY A 41 -10.07 -13.80 -4.83
C GLY A 41 -9.70 -12.46 -4.22
N ALA A 42 -8.73 -11.76 -4.81
CA ALA A 42 -8.35 -10.41 -4.37
C ALA A 42 -9.53 -9.43 -4.51
N ALA A 43 -10.28 -9.51 -5.60
CA ALA A 43 -11.49 -8.72 -5.82
C ALA A 43 -12.55 -8.97 -4.74
N ARG A 44 -12.81 -10.24 -4.41
CA ARG A 44 -13.73 -10.59 -3.31
C ARG A 44 -13.21 -10.09 -1.96
N LYS A 45 -11.93 -10.28 -1.66
CA LYS A 45 -11.30 -9.88 -0.39
C LYS A 45 -11.35 -8.37 -0.18
N LEU A 46 -11.10 -7.59 -1.23
CA LEU A 46 -11.07 -6.14 -1.17
C LEU A 46 -12.43 -5.49 -1.46
N SER A 47 -13.49 -6.28 -1.68
CA SER A 47 -14.81 -5.77 -2.10
C SER A 47 -14.74 -4.86 -3.34
N MET A 48 -13.86 -5.20 -4.28
CA MET A 48 -13.64 -4.46 -5.53
C MET A 48 -14.06 -5.30 -6.73
N SER A 49 -14.40 -4.66 -7.85
CA SER A 49 -14.67 -5.41 -9.09
C SER A 49 -13.38 -6.04 -9.62
N TYR A 50 -13.50 -7.24 -10.20
CA TYR A 50 -12.39 -7.90 -10.90
C TYR A 50 -11.75 -6.97 -11.94
N ARG A 51 -12.58 -6.26 -12.72
CA ARG A 51 -12.11 -5.32 -13.75
C ARG A 51 -11.29 -4.18 -13.17
N PHE A 52 -11.65 -3.66 -12.00
CA PHE A 52 -10.89 -2.61 -11.34
C PHE A 52 -9.48 -3.10 -10.96
N ILE A 53 -9.39 -4.25 -10.29
CA ILE A 53 -8.10 -4.83 -9.88
C ILE A 53 -7.24 -5.13 -11.10
N TRP A 54 -7.80 -5.80 -12.10
CA TRP A 54 -7.09 -6.14 -13.32
C TRP A 54 -6.56 -4.88 -14.03
N ASN A 55 -7.40 -3.86 -14.20
CA ASN A 55 -6.98 -2.57 -14.78
C ASN A 55 -5.90 -1.88 -13.95
N TYR A 56 -5.92 -2.04 -12.62
CA TYR A 56 -4.90 -1.45 -11.75
C TYR A 56 -3.56 -2.12 -11.97
N ILE A 57 -3.52 -3.46 -11.94
CA ILE A 57 -2.30 -4.26 -12.19
C ILE A 57 -1.75 -3.95 -13.58
N ASP A 58 -2.60 -3.99 -14.61
CA ASP A 58 -2.20 -3.70 -16.00
C ASP A 58 -1.58 -2.29 -16.14
N ARG A 59 -2.10 -1.28 -15.44
CA ARG A 59 -1.47 0.05 -15.43
C ARG A 59 -0.10 0.05 -14.77
N MET A 60 0.07 -0.65 -13.64
CA MET A 60 1.38 -0.75 -12.97
C MET A 60 2.41 -1.40 -13.88
N GLU A 61 2.05 -2.54 -14.48
CA GLU A 61 2.93 -3.28 -15.40
C GLU A 61 3.31 -2.46 -16.63
N LYS A 62 2.34 -1.73 -17.22
CA LYS A 62 2.61 -0.83 -18.36
C LYS A 62 3.52 0.34 -18.00
N THR A 63 3.35 0.95 -16.83
CA THR A 63 4.21 2.05 -16.39
C THR A 63 5.64 1.58 -16.16
N LEU A 64 5.82 0.37 -15.61
CA LEU A 64 7.11 -0.22 -15.32
C LEU A 64 7.77 -0.90 -16.52
N GLY A 65 6.99 -1.35 -17.51
CA GLY A 65 7.48 -2.23 -18.56
C GLY A 65 7.84 -3.64 -18.08
N ILE A 66 7.32 -4.04 -16.91
CA ILE A 66 7.67 -5.29 -16.22
C ILE A 66 6.37 -5.97 -15.77
N LYS A 67 6.34 -7.30 -15.86
CA LYS A 67 5.22 -8.10 -15.37
C LYS A 67 5.34 -8.29 -13.85
N LEU A 68 4.29 -7.95 -13.12
CA LEU A 68 4.19 -8.06 -11.66
C LEU A 68 3.34 -9.26 -11.23
N VAL A 69 2.39 -9.69 -12.07
CA VAL A 69 1.47 -10.78 -11.75
C VAL A 69 1.40 -11.80 -12.89
N ASP A 70 1.73 -13.05 -12.58
CA ASP A 70 1.46 -14.19 -13.45
C ASP A 70 0.06 -14.72 -13.19
N ALA A 71 -0.86 -14.54 -14.13
CA ALA A 71 -2.20 -15.11 -14.10
C ALA A 71 -2.35 -16.23 -15.15
N TRP A 72 -3.02 -17.32 -14.78
CA TRP A 72 -3.34 -18.41 -15.70
C TRP A 72 -4.82 -18.79 -15.61
N LYS A 73 -5.34 -19.24 -16.74
CA LYS A 73 -6.69 -19.80 -16.81
C LYS A 73 -6.64 -21.26 -16.35
N GLY A 74 -7.57 -21.64 -15.49
CA GLY A 74 -7.95 -23.02 -15.26
C GLY A 74 -9.41 -23.18 -15.67
N GLY A 75 -9.77 -24.32 -16.26
CA GLY A 75 -11.18 -24.66 -16.51
C GLY A 75 -12.01 -24.66 -15.21
N ARG A 76 -13.34 -24.76 -15.31
CA ARG A 76 -14.32 -24.81 -14.19
C ARG A 76 -13.84 -24.16 -12.85
N GLY A 77 -13.35 -22.92 -12.90
CA GLY A 77 -13.03 -22.14 -11.70
C GLY A 77 -11.64 -22.34 -11.08
N ARG A 78 -10.68 -23.01 -11.75
CA ARG A 78 -9.30 -23.20 -11.23
C ARG A 78 -8.26 -22.24 -11.82
N GLY A 79 -8.68 -21.07 -12.29
CA GLY A 79 -7.73 -20.01 -12.66
C GLY A 79 -7.02 -19.46 -11.42
N GLY A 80 -5.75 -19.11 -11.56
CA GLY A 80 -4.92 -18.61 -10.46
C GLY A 80 -4.13 -17.38 -10.87
N ALA A 81 -3.55 -16.71 -9.88
CA ALA A 81 -2.58 -15.67 -10.08
C ALA A 81 -1.54 -15.70 -8.95
N LYS A 82 -0.30 -15.38 -9.26
CA LYS A 82 0.77 -15.19 -8.28
C LYS A 82 1.59 -13.97 -8.64
N LEU A 83 2.24 -13.36 -7.65
CA LEU A 83 3.23 -12.34 -7.93
C LEU A 83 4.44 -12.95 -8.66
N THR A 84 4.99 -12.23 -9.61
CA THR A 84 6.33 -12.53 -10.17
C THR A 84 7.40 -12.18 -9.12
N PRO A 85 8.67 -12.59 -9.30
CA PRO A 85 9.76 -12.14 -8.45
C PRO A 85 9.83 -10.60 -8.34
N GLU A 86 9.60 -9.89 -9.45
CA GLU A 86 9.56 -8.43 -9.49
C GLU A 86 8.35 -7.85 -8.76
N GLY A 87 7.18 -8.52 -8.87
CA GLY A 87 5.99 -8.18 -8.08
C GLY A 87 6.20 -8.33 -6.57
N GLN A 88 6.87 -9.41 -6.15
CA GLN A 88 7.25 -9.64 -4.76
C GLN A 88 8.24 -8.59 -4.27
N ALA A 89 9.28 -8.29 -5.06
CA ALA A 89 10.26 -7.27 -4.71
C ALA A 89 9.60 -5.89 -4.57
N LEU A 90 8.71 -5.50 -5.48
CA LEU A 90 7.98 -4.23 -5.38
C LEU A 90 7.12 -4.16 -4.11
N LEU A 91 6.47 -5.26 -3.75
CA LEU A 91 5.68 -5.34 -2.51
C LEU A 91 6.58 -5.14 -1.28
N GLN A 92 7.72 -5.83 -1.22
CA GLN A 92 8.69 -5.74 -0.13
C GLN A 92 9.27 -4.33 0.01
N TYR A 93 9.72 -3.71 -1.09
CA TYR A 93 10.23 -2.34 -1.05
C TYR A 93 9.18 -1.33 -0.57
N TYR A 94 7.92 -1.51 -0.95
CA TYR A 94 6.86 -0.64 -0.46
C TYR A 94 6.62 -0.82 1.04
N GLU A 95 6.73 -2.04 1.57
CA GLU A 95 6.63 -2.31 3.02
C GLU A 95 7.80 -1.69 3.81
N GLU A 96 9.01 -1.77 3.27
CA GLU A 96 10.20 -1.13 3.86
C GLU A 96 10.03 0.39 3.94
N ILE A 97 9.57 1.03 2.85
CA ILE A 97 9.28 2.47 2.83
C ILE A 97 8.23 2.82 3.89
N LEU A 98 7.13 2.06 3.97
CA LEU A 98 6.10 2.31 4.98
C LEU A 98 6.63 2.16 6.40
N LYS A 99 7.50 1.19 6.65
CA LYS A 99 8.12 0.99 7.96
C LYS A 99 8.95 2.22 8.35
N GLU A 100 9.84 2.68 7.49
CA GLU A 100 10.67 3.85 7.75
C GLU A 100 9.83 5.12 7.95
N MET A 101 8.79 5.33 7.14
CA MET A 101 7.90 6.48 7.29
C MET A 101 7.10 6.43 8.60
N ASN A 102 6.68 5.25 9.03
CA ASN A 102 6.01 5.07 10.33
C ASN A 102 6.93 5.40 11.50
N GLU A 103 8.21 5.02 11.44
CA GLU A 103 9.20 5.38 12.46
C GLU A 103 9.36 6.90 12.58
N ILE A 104 9.42 7.61 11.43
CA ILE A 104 9.48 9.07 11.39
C ILE A 104 8.20 9.70 11.95
N ALA A 105 7.02 9.20 11.54
CA ALA A 105 5.75 9.72 12.01
C ALA A 105 5.57 9.52 13.52
N ASN A 106 5.98 8.37 14.05
CA ASN A 106 5.94 8.08 15.48
C ASN A 106 6.88 9.00 16.27
N LYS A 107 8.11 9.20 15.79
CA LYS A 107 9.07 10.14 16.37
C LYS A 107 8.46 11.54 16.49
N TRP A 108 7.89 12.06 15.39
CA TRP A 108 7.30 13.40 15.40
C TRP A 108 6.02 13.49 16.23
N THR A 109 5.23 12.42 16.27
CA THR A 109 4.06 12.34 17.15
C THR A 109 4.46 12.52 18.62
N GLN A 110 5.51 11.83 19.07
CA GLN A 110 6.02 11.96 20.44
C GLN A 110 6.55 13.37 20.72
N GLN A 111 7.43 13.89 19.85
CA GLN A 111 8.02 15.22 20.02
C GLN A 111 7.00 16.34 20.05
N LEU A 112 5.98 16.29 19.17
CA LEU A 112 4.91 17.28 19.16
C LEU A 112 4.00 17.16 20.38
N THR A 113 3.74 15.94 20.85
CA THR A 113 2.97 15.72 22.09
C THR A 113 3.66 16.38 23.28
N GLU A 114 4.97 16.16 23.46
CA GLU A 114 5.75 16.76 24.55
C GLU A 114 5.77 18.29 24.43
N ARG A 115 6.03 18.81 23.24
CA ARG A 115 6.11 20.26 23.01
C ARG A 115 4.79 20.97 23.29
N LEU A 116 3.67 20.39 22.90
CA LEU A 116 2.34 20.98 23.13
C LEU A 116 1.92 20.91 24.61
N LYS A 117 2.36 19.90 25.36
CA LYS A 117 2.15 19.86 26.83
C LYS A 117 2.89 21.01 27.51
N ASN A 118 4.17 21.20 27.19
CA ASN A 118 5.01 22.23 27.82
C ASN A 118 4.51 23.65 27.52
N MET A 119 3.97 23.90 26.31
CA MET A 119 3.35 25.19 25.95
C MET A 119 2.09 25.52 26.78
N GLY A 120 1.39 24.51 27.31
CA GLY A 120 0.23 24.70 28.17
C GLY A 120 0.58 25.04 29.62
N GLU A 121 1.80 24.70 30.06
CA GLU A 121 2.29 24.92 31.43
C GLU A 121 2.93 26.30 31.61
N GLU A 122 3.57 26.87 30.58
CA GLU A 122 4.20 28.20 30.63
C GLU A 122 3.19 29.38 30.60
N GLY A 123 1.90 29.09 30.38
CA GLY A 123 0.82 30.08 30.32
C GLY A 123 -0.05 30.17 31.58
N GLN A 124 0.31 29.45 32.66
CA GLN A 124 -0.35 29.49 33.98
C GLN A 124 0.63 29.95 35.05
#